data_AF-A0A3D3USK2-F1
#
_entry.id   AF-A0A3D3USK2-F1
#
_cell.length_a   1.000
_cell.length_b   1.000
_cell.length_c   1.000
_cell.angle_alpha   90.00
_cell.angle_beta   90.00
_cell.angle_gamma   90.00
#
_symmetry.space_group_name_H-M   'P 1'
#
loop_
_entity.id
_entity.type
_entity.pdbx_description
1 polymer ?
#
loop_
_entity_poly.entity_id
_entity_poly.type
_entity_poly.pdbx_seq_one_letter_code
_entity_poly.pdbx_strand_id
1 'polypeptide(L)'
;MYKWVIMAGLVFILCGCESVTVTGRIPLPMPPDDPPPAPPGSEGTTVAYHPKGLFPAALHIPKGHLPPPGSCRIWFPGRPPGQQPPPGDCAELAGRVPPGAWLLSRPFKEKKKVHVRVYDQDRPGIIVVIRVFDAATGRFIQDITP
;
A
#
# COMPACT_ATOMS: atom_id res chain seq x y z
N MET A 1 -33.91 -74.48 28.32
CA MET A 1 -34.58 -74.05 27.08
C MET A 1 -33.69 -73.03 26.40
N TYR A 2 -33.25 -73.33 25.17
CA TYR A 2 -32.56 -72.48 24.17
C TYR A 2 -31.17 -71.90 24.54
N LYS A 3 -30.13 -71.86 23.71
CA LYS A 3 -29.75 -72.52 22.43
C LYS A 3 -28.33 -71.98 22.11
N TRP A 4 -27.41 -72.89 21.78
CA TRP A 4 -26.26 -72.81 20.84
C TRP A 4 -25.65 -71.45 20.37
N VAL A 5 -24.31 -71.36 20.55
CA VAL A 5 -23.22 -71.10 19.56
C VAL A 5 -23.33 -69.86 18.66
N ILE A 6 -22.27 -69.00 18.61
CA ILE A 6 -21.40 -68.75 17.43
C ILE A 6 -20.09 -68.07 17.89
N MET A 7 -18.99 -68.75 17.59
CA MET A 7 -17.63 -68.21 17.45
C MET A 7 -17.55 -67.39 16.16
N ALA A 8 -17.07 -66.15 16.18
CA ALA A 8 -16.27 -65.58 15.09
C ALA A 8 -15.89 -64.11 15.36
N GLY A 9 -14.59 -63.84 15.29
CA GLY A 9 -14.09 -62.63 14.67
C GLY A 9 -14.10 -61.37 15.54
N LEU A 10 -12.97 -61.10 16.18
CA LEU A 10 -12.46 -59.73 16.12
C LEU A 10 -11.04 -59.74 15.60
N VAL A 11 -10.97 -59.28 14.36
CA VAL A 11 -9.81 -59.07 13.50
C VAL A 11 -8.77 -58.22 14.25
N PHE A 12 -7.53 -58.72 14.29
CA PHE A 12 -6.34 -57.91 14.59
C PHE A 12 -6.16 -56.89 13.47
N ILE A 13 -6.81 -55.73 13.61
CA ILE A 13 -6.56 -54.57 12.74
C ILE A 13 -5.35 -53.84 13.33
N LEU A 14 -4.16 -54.24 12.86
CA LEU A 14 -2.99 -53.37 12.86
C LEU A 14 -3.26 -52.26 11.83
N CYS A 15 -4.00 -51.23 12.24
CA CYS A 15 -4.04 -49.98 11.49
C CYS A 15 -2.93 -49.09 12.05
N GLY A 16 -1.84 -48.97 11.30
CA GLY A 16 -0.80 -47.99 11.58
C GLY A 16 -1.43 -46.60 11.56
N CYS A 17 -1.38 -45.91 12.70
CA CYS A 17 -1.40 -44.45 12.69
C CYS A 17 -0.01 -44.00 12.21
N GLU A 18 0.22 -44.04 10.91
CA GLU A 18 1.21 -43.16 10.31
C GLU A 18 0.62 -41.76 10.43
N SER A 19 1.08 -41.01 11.43
CA SER A 19 0.74 -39.60 11.61
C SER A 19 1.32 -38.86 10.41
N VAL A 20 0.54 -38.73 9.34
CA VAL A 20 0.86 -37.80 8.27
C VAL A 20 0.70 -36.41 8.87
N THR A 21 1.82 -35.84 9.32
CA THR A 21 1.91 -34.42 9.66
C THR A 21 1.71 -33.66 8.35
N VAL A 22 0.46 -33.27 8.05
CA VAL A 22 0.17 -32.34 6.96
C VAL A 22 0.69 -30.98 7.40
N THR A 23 1.99 -30.74 7.23
CA THR A 23 2.57 -29.39 7.21
C THR A 23 2.22 -28.73 5.88
N GLY A 24 0.94 -28.69 5.55
CA GLY A 24 0.43 -28.08 4.33
C GLY A 24 0.03 -26.64 4.61
N ARG A 25 0.99 -25.72 4.72
CA ARG A 25 0.68 -24.33 4.35
C ARG A 25 0.48 -24.37 2.85
N ILE A 26 -0.77 -24.35 2.39
CA ILE A 26 -1.07 -24.07 0.99
C ILE A 26 -0.44 -22.71 0.70
N PRO A 27 0.59 -22.61 -0.16
CA PRO A 27 1.10 -21.31 -0.56
C PRO A 27 -0.07 -20.60 -1.22
N LEU A 28 -0.46 -19.43 -0.70
CA LEU A 28 -1.38 -18.58 -1.43
C LEU A 28 -0.75 -18.32 -2.81
N PRO A 29 -1.53 -18.39 -3.91
CA PRO A 29 -1.02 -18.03 -5.21
C PRO A 29 -0.41 -16.63 -5.10
N MET A 30 0.89 -16.52 -5.36
CA MET A 30 1.57 -15.23 -5.41
C MET A 30 0.86 -14.40 -6.49
N PRO A 31 0.53 -13.13 -6.23
CA PRO A 31 0.01 -12.27 -7.28
C PRO A 31 0.99 -12.28 -8.45
N PRO A 32 0.53 -12.28 -9.71
CA PRO A 32 1.40 -12.33 -10.88
C PRO A 32 2.51 -11.28 -10.76
N ASP A 33 3.76 -11.72 -10.97
CA ASP A 33 4.96 -10.88 -10.86
C ASP A 33 4.93 -9.68 -11.82
N ASP A 34 4.09 -9.75 -12.85
CA ASP A 34 3.87 -8.68 -13.81
C ASP A 34 2.61 -7.88 -13.45
N PRO A 35 2.72 -6.58 -13.13
CA PRO A 35 1.56 -5.73 -12.97
C PRO A 35 0.77 -5.67 -14.28
N PRO A 36 -0.56 -5.53 -14.24
CA PRO A 36 -1.36 -5.44 -15.44
C PRO A 36 -0.87 -4.29 -16.32
N PRO A 37 -0.83 -4.48 -17.66
CA PRO A 37 -0.37 -3.46 -18.58
C PRO A 37 -1.16 -2.18 -18.35
N ALA A 38 -0.43 -1.06 -18.21
CA ALA A 38 -1.04 0.24 -17.97
C ALA A 38 -2.04 0.58 -19.09
N PRO A 39 -3.13 1.30 -18.78
CA PRO A 39 -4.08 1.71 -19.79
C PRO A 39 -3.38 2.51 -20.92
N PRO A 40 -3.82 2.35 -22.18
CA PRO A 40 -3.26 3.07 -23.32
C PRO A 40 -3.29 4.59 -23.08
N GLY A 41 -2.16 5.28 -23.32
CA GLY A 41 -2.03 6.73 -23.08
C GLY A 41 -1.26 7.11 -21.82
N SER A 42 -0.56 6.16 -21.19
CA SER A 42 0.33 6.39 -20.04
C SER A 42 1.82 6.53 -20.41
N GLU A 43 2.11 6.95 -21.65
CA GLU A 43 3.48 7.30 -22.07
C GLU A 43 3.96 8.55 -21.31
N GLY A 44 4.61 8.32 -20.17
CA GLY A 44 5.05 9.35 -19.25
C GLY A 44 5.64 8.78 -17.98
N THR A 45 6.74 8.03 -18.13
CA THR A 45 7.76 7.77 -17.09
C THR A 45 7.36 6.84 -15.94
N THR A 46 8.05 5.71 -15.91
CA THR A 46 8.13 4.71 -14.83
C THR A 46 8.17 5.33 -13.44
N VAL A 47 7.06 5.27 -12.70
CA VAL A 47 7.10 5.36 -11.24
C VAL A 47 7.59 4.00 -10.77
N ALA A 48 8.90 3.87 -10.51
CA ALA A 48 9.42 2.72 -9.78
C ALA A 48 8.73 2.69 -8.42
N TYR A 49 7.75 1.80 -8.27
CA TYR A 49 7.07 1.57 -7.00
C TYR A 49 8.08 0.92 -6.07
N HIS A 50 8.55 1.64 -5.06
CA HIS A 50 9.49 1.08 -4.11
C HIS A 50 8.77 0.57 -2.87
N PRO A 51 8.73 -0.76 -2.65
CA PRO A 51 8.30 -1.32 -1.38
C PRO A 51 9.31 -1.02 -0.25
N LYS A 52 10.56 -0.65 -0.54
CA LYS A 52 11.59 -0.25 0.45
C LYS A 52 12.66 0.71 -0.10
N GLY A 53 12.26 1.91 -0.52
CA GLY A 53 13.21 3.02 -0.74
C GLY A 53 13.72 3.22 -2.16
N LEU A 54 12.96 4.01 -2.92
CA LEU A 54 13.42 5.00 -3.89
C LEU A 54 12.20 5.87 -4.16
N PHE A 55 12.21 7.07 -3.58
CA PHE A 55 11.11 8.01 -3.75
C PHE A 55 11.32 8.81 -5.04
N PRO A 56 10.25 9.25 -5.73
CA PRO A 56 10.38 9.89 -7.03
C PRO A 56 11.19 11.19 -6.96
N ALA A 57 12.25 11.32 -7.76
CA ALA A 57 13.13 12.50 -7.75
C ALA A 57 12.44 13.83 -8.12
N ALA A 58 11.25 13.76 -8.73
CA ALA A 58 10.40 14.90 -9.04
C ALA A 58 8.95 14.64 -8.63
N LEU A 59 8.24 15.70 -8.25
CA LEU A 59 6.82 15.66 -7.95
C LEU A 59 6.04 15.76 -9.26
N HIS A 60 5.67 14.61 -9.83
CA HIS A 60 4.87 14.51 -11.07
C HIS A 60 3.38 14.85 -10.85
N ILE A 61 3.09 15.80 -9.97
CA ILE A 61 1.73 16.28 -9.69
C ILE A 61 1.56 17.61 -10.42
N PRO A 62 0.60 17.73 -11.35
CA PRO A 62 0.35 18.99 -12.04
C PRO A 62 0.08 20.12 -11.05
N LYS A 63 0.59 21.34 -11.33
CA LYS A 63 0.51 22.46 -10.37
C LYS A 63 -0.92 22.78 -9.94
N GLY A 64 -1.88 22.69 -10.85
CA GLY A 64 -3.31 22.90 -10.57
C GLY A 64 -3.92 21.84 -9.63
N HIS A 65 -3.23 20.73 -9.40
CA HIS A 65 -3.65 19.66 -8.50
C HIS A 65 -2.96 19.70 -7.13
N LEU A 66 -2.03 20.64 -6.91
CA LEU A 66 -1.47 20.86 -5.58
C LEU A 66 -2.53 21.47 -4.65
N PRO A 67 -2.50 21.17 -3.34
CA PRO A 67 -3.36 21.87 -2.39
C PRO A 67 -3.07 23.40 -2.45
N PRO A 68 -4.09 24.25 -2.26
CA PRO A 68 -3.86 25.66 -2.04
C PRO A 68 -3.02 25.90 -0.77
N PRO A 69 -2.31 27.03 -0.67
CA PRO A 69 -1.57 27.37 0.54
C PRO A 69 -2.48 27.34 1.77
N GLY A 70 -2.00 26.73 2.85
CA GLY A 70 -2.75 26.51 4.09
C GLY A 70 -3.52 25.21 4.20
N SER A 71 -3.61 24.45 3.11
CA SER A 71 -4.42 23.22 3.06
C SER A 71 -3.56 21.99 2.80
N CYS A 72 -4.20 20.84 2.98
CA CYS A 72 -3.62 19.56 2.64
C CYS A 72 -4.46 18.86 1.56
N ARG A 73 -3.87 17.84 0.92
CA ARG A 73 -4.56 16.96 -0.02
C ARG A 73 -4.03 15.54 0.14
N ILE A 74 -4.92 14.57 0.23
CA ILE A 74 -4.55 13.15 0.13
C ILE A 74 -4.35 12.84 -1.35
N TRP A 75 -3.23 12.18 -1.67
CA TRP A 75 -2.88 11.78 -3.02
C TRP A 75 -2.63 10.29 -3.08
N PHE A 76 -3.27 9.62 -4.02
CA PHE A 76 -3.06 8.20 -4.28
C PHE A 76 -2.14 8.02 -5.49
N PRO A 77 -0.91 7.52 -5.29
CA PRO A 77 -0.07 7.11 -6.41
C PRO A 77 -0.83 6.13 -7.31
N GLY A 78 -0.77 6.32 -8.63
CA GLY A 78 -1.47 5.49 -9.61
C GLY A 78 -2.90 5.92 -9.94
N ARG A 79 -3.54 6.82 -9.15
CA ARG A 79 -4.83 7.41 -9.55
C ARG A 79 -4.61 8.62 -10.48
N PRO A 80 -5.39 8.74 -11.58
CA PRO A 80 -5.33 9.91 -12.45
C PRO A 80 -5.60 11.22 -11.69
N PRO A 81 -4.97 12.37 -12.05
CA PRO A 81 -5.13 13.63 -11.32
C PRO A 81 -6.58 14.08 -11.11
N GLY A 82 -7.46 13.85 -12.09
CA GLY A 82 -8.89 14.22 -12.02
C GLY A 82 -9.73 13.34 -11.07
N GLN A 83 -9.20 12.20 -10.63
CA GLN A 83 -9.87 11.27 -9.70
C GLN A 83 -9.34 11.37 -8.27
N GLN A 84 -8.46 12.34 -8.02
CA GLN A 84 -7.86 12.55 -6.71
C GLN A 84 -8.86 13.30 -5.81
N PRO A 85 -8.95 12.95 -4.51
CA PRO A 85 -9.82 13.67 -3.57
C PRO A 85 -9.55 15.18 -3.56
N PRO A 86 -10.54 16.01 -3.20
CA PRO A 86 -10.30 17.44 -3.06
C PRO A 86 -9.32 17.73 -1.91
N PRO A 87 -8.66 18.89 -1.93
CA PRO A 87 -7.95 19.40 -0.76
C PRO A 87 -8.90 19.69 0.41
N GLY A 88 -8.36 19.73 1.62
CA GLY A 88 -9.10 19.97 2.86
C GLY A 88 -8.21 20.42 4.00
N ASP A 89 -8.78 20.44 5.21
CA ASP A 89 -8.05 20.82 6.42
C ASP A 89 -6.92 19.83 6.74
N CYS A 90 -5.75 20.35 7.11
CA CYS A 90 -4.59 19.51 7.35
C CYS A 90 -4.73 18.58 8.56
N ALA A 91 -5.38 19.02 9.64
CA ALA A 91 -5.56 18.19 10.83
C ALA A 91 -6.57 17.07 10.55
N GLU A 92 -7.68 17.39 9.87
CA GLU A 92 -8.66 16.40 9.43
C GLU A 92 -8.03 15.36 8.49
N LEU A 93 -7.30 15.81 7.46
CA LEU A 93 -6.71 14.90 6.48
C LEU A 93 -5.63 14.00 7.08
N ALA A 94 -4.82 14.52 8.02
CA ALA A 94 -3.72 13.76 8.60
C ALA A 94 -4.17 12.51 9.36
N GLY A 95 -5.38 12.53 9.96
CA GLY A 95 -5.95 11.40 10.68
C GLY A 95 -6.59 10.33 9.80
N ARG A 96 -6.76 10.58 8.50
CA ARG A 96 -7.50 9.70 7.58
C ARG A 96 -6.70 9.26 6.36
N VAL A 97 -5.38 9.42 6.38
CA VAL A 97 -4.51 9.01 5.26
C VAL A 97 -4.46 7.48 5.19
N PRO A 98 -4.92 6.85 4.10
CA PRO A 98 -4.84 5.41 3.97
C PRO A 98 -3.40 4.94 3.76
N PRO A 99 -3.10 3.65 4.02
CA PRO A 99 -1.80 3.07 3.71
C PRO A 99 -1.43 3.27 2.23
N GLY A 100 -0.15 3.58 1.99
CA GLY A 100 0.40 3.82 0.65
C GLY A 100 -0.03 5.13 -0.02
N ALA A 101 -0.93 5.91 0.60
CA ALA A 101 -1.27 7.25 0.14
C ALA A 101 -0.26 8.29 0.64
N TRP A 102 -0.24 9.45 0.01
CA TRP A 102 0.57 10.58 0.43
C TRP A 102 -0.31 11.68 0.99
N LEU A 103 0.21 12.41 1.98
CA LEU A 103 -0.38 13.68 2.42
C LEU A 103 0.47 14.82 1.90
N LEU A 104 -0.09 15.58 0.96
CA LEU A 104 0.49 16.80 0.46
C LEU A 104 0.07 17.92 1.39
N SER A 105 1.01 18.72 1.85
CA SER A 105 0.77 19.93 2.63
C SER A 105 1.46 21.10 1.95
N ARG A 106 0.76 22.24 1.83
CA ARG A 106 1.34 23.48 1.32
C ARG A 106 1.24 24.56 2.39
N PRO A 107 2.29 24.80 3.19
CA PRO A 107 2.22 25.74 4.31
C PRO A 107 1.92 27.19 3.86
N PHE A 108 1.20 27.97 4.68
CA PHE A 108 0.92 29.38 4.39
C PHE A 108 2.20 30.23 4.31
N LYS A 109 3.10 30.05 5.29
CA LYS A 109 4.35 30.83 5.39
C LYS A 109 5.36 30.45 4.29
N GLU A 110 5.31 29.23 3.79
CA GLU A 110 6.24 28.67 2.82
C GLU A 110 5.51 28.19 1.57
N LYS A 111 4.61 29.00 1.02
CA LYS A 111 3.73 28.66 -0.11
C LYS A 111 4.43 28.18 -1.40
N LYS A 112 5.75 28.36 -1.50
CA LYS A 112 6.58 27.87 -2.61
C LYS A 112 7.03 26.41 -2.39
N LYS A 113 6.76 25.82 -1.24
CA LYS A 113 7.11 24.44 -0.91
C LYS A 113 5.86 23.57 -0.81
N VAL A 114 6.00 22.31 -1.17
CA VAL A 114 5.01 21.25 -0.90
C VAL A 114 5.71 20.16 -0.10
N HIS A 115 5.17 19.86 1.07
CA HIS A 115 5.64 18.79 1.93
C HIS A 115 4.81 17.56 1.60
N VAL A 116 5.46 16.48 1.23
CA VAL A 116 4.83 15.21 0.85
C VAL A 116 5.19 14.19 1.91
N ARG A 117 4.25 13.92 2.81
CA ARG A 117 4.38 12.83 3.78
C ARG A 117 4.01 11.53 3.07
N VAL A 118 4.97 10.63 2.93
CA VAL A 118 4.77 9.33 2.29
C VAL A 118 4.45 8.32 3.36
N TYR A 119 3.23 7.77 3.33
CA TYR A 119 2.82 6.73 4.28
C TYR A 119 3.23 5.35 3.78
N ASP A 120 3.56 4.50 4.73
CA ASP A 120 3.86 3.09 4.52
C ASP A 120 2.62 2.39 3.96
N GLN A 121 2.86 1.40 3.10
CA GLN A 121 1.81 0.68 2.40
C GLN A 121 1.19 -0.42 3.25
N ASP A 122 1.98 -1.02 4.15
CA ASP A 122 1.58 -2.18 4.95
C ASP A 122 1.24 -1.79 6.39
N ARG A 123 1.83 -0.70 6.88
CA ARG A 123 1.70 -0.24 8.27
C ARG A 123 0.93 1.08 8.35
N PRO A 124 -0.35 1.05 8.75
CA PRO A 124 -1.16 2.26 8.88
C PRO A 124 -0.50 3.31 9.77
N GLY A 125 -0.51 4.57 9.32
CA GLY A 125 -0.02 5.71 10.09
C GLY A 125 1.51 5.87 10.16
N ILE A 126 2.29 4.91 9.63
CA ILE A 126 3.75 5.05 9.58
C ILE A 126 4.13 5.97 8.41
N ILE A 127 4.81 7.06 8.71
CA ILE A 127 5.40 7.95 7.70
C ILE A 127 6.81 7.44 7.43
N VAL A 128 7.08 7.07 6.18
CA VAL A 128 8.40 6.56 5.77
C VAL A 128 9.39 7.71 5.54
N VAL A 129 8.92 8.82 4.97
CA VAL A 129 9.70 10.03 4.73
C VAL A 129 8.79 11.24 4.56
N ILE A 130 9.31 12.43 4.86
CA ILE A 130 8.70 13.69 4.41
C ILE A 130 9.60 14.33 3.37
N ARG A 131 9.09 14.46 2.14
CA ARG A 131 9.84 15.04 1.02
C ARG A 131 9.36 16.43 0.73
N VAL A 132 10.29 17.36 0.55
CA VAL A 132 10.00 18.76 0.25
C VAL A 132 10.29 19.02 -1.22
N PHE A 133 9.29 19.55 -1.93
CA PHE A 133 9.38 19.92 -3.34
C PHE A 133 9.07 21.40 -3.54
N ASP A 134 9.63 21.98 -4.60
CA ASP A 134 9.24 23.30 -5.06
C ASP A 134 7.87 23.24 -5.77
N ALA A 135 6.91 24.03 -5.30
CA ALA A 135 5.53 24.03 -5.79
C ALA A 135 5.39 24.54 -7.24
N ALA A 136 6.35 25.33 -7.71
CA ALA A 136 6.32 25.92 -9.04
C ALA A 136 6.95 25.00 -10.08
N THR A 137 7.91 24.15 -9.72
CA THR A 137 8.68 23.33 -10.66
C THR A 137 8.48 21.84 -10.45
N GLY A 138 7.96 21.42 -9.29
CA GLY A 138 7.93 20.02 -8.88
C GLY A 138 9.33 19.47 -8.54
N ARG A 139 10.37 20.31 -8.50
CA ARG A 139 11.74 19.89 -8.25
C ARG A 139 11.90 19.50 -6.78
N PHE A 140 12.57 18.38 -6.53
CA PHE A 140 12.97 17.99 -5.19
C PHE A 140 13.92 19.01 -4.55
N ILE A 141 13.67 19.31 -3.28
CA ILE A 141 14.49 20.22 -2.47
C ILE A 141 15.28 19.41 -1.45
N GLN A 142 14.59 18.69 -0.56
CA GLN A 142 15.21 17.93 0.52
C GLN A 142 14.25 16.91 1.11
N ASP A 143 14.81 15.89 1.76
CA ASP A 143 14.07 15.01 2.68
C ASP A 143 14.27 15.51 4.11
N ILE A 144 13.21 15.42 4.91
CA ILE A 144 13.27 15.71 6.35
C ILE A 144 12.75 14.50 7.13
N THR A 145 13.23 14.39 8.36
CA THR A 145 12.76 13.37 9.30
C THR A 145 11.26 13.55 9.55
N PRO A 146 10.48 12.44 9.60
CA PRO A 146 9.05 12.48 9.90
C PRO A 146 8.66 13.17 11.21
#